data_AF-A0A3M1MNQ6-F1
#
_entry.id   AF-A0A3M1MNQ6-F1
#
_cell.length_a   1.000
_cell.length_b   1.000
_cell.length_c   1.000
_cell.angle_alpha   90.00
_cell.angle_beta   90.00
_cell.angle_gamma   90.00
#
_symmetry.space_group_name_H-M   'P 1'
#
loop_
_entity.id
_entity.type
_entity.pdbx_description
1 polymer ?
#
loop_
_entity_poly.entity_id
_entity_poly.type
_entity_poly.pdbx_seq_one_letter_code
_entity_poly.pdbx_strand_id
1 'polypeptide(L)'
;VRFVQIWSGNDNSFPRRNWDSHEDIGRDHGPLAWGMSVGAAALIKDLKQRGMLDDTIILWTTEFGRMPSTQGSKGRDHNPYVFTNWLCGGGITPGVTWGESDQWGYKPLDRDNPTQVYDIHATILHLLGIDHKRLTVRHNGIDRRLTDVHGHVIQSLVR
;
A
#
# COMPACT_ATOMS: atom_id res chain seq x y z
N VAL A 1 -18.07 -7.65 -8.65
CA VAL A 1 -17.11 -7.09 -7.68
C VAL A 1 -17.23 -5.58 -7.72
N ARG A 2 -17.44 -4.93 -6.57
CA ARG A 2 -17.42 -3.45 -6.48
C ARG A 2 -16.03 -3.05 -6.03
N PHE A 3 -15.34 -2.23 -6.81
CA PHE A 3 -14.07 -1.64 -6.41
C PHE A 3 -14.38 -0.23 -5.89
N VAL A 4 -13.99 0.06 -4.65
CA VAL A 4 -14.20 1.37 -4.03
C VAL A 4 -12.83 1.94 -3.70
N GLN A 5 -12.53 3.11 -4.24
CA GLN A 5 -11.31 3.84 -3.94
C GLN A 5 -11.65 5.03 -3.04
N ILE A 6 -10.95 5.13 -1.91
CA ILE A 6 -11.03 6.26 -0.99
C ILE A 6 -9.67 6.94 -1.02
N TRP A 7 -9.64 8.23 -1.33
CA TRP A 7 -8.40 9.00 -1.38
C TRP A 7 -8.31 9.90 -0.15
N SER A 8 -7.16 9.87 0.52
CA SER A 8 -6.80 10.82 1.56
C SER A 8 -5.73 11.74 0.99
N GLY A 9 -6.12 12.95 0.63
CA GLY A 9 -5.15 13.96 0.23
C GLY A 9 -5.71 15.37 0.30
N ASN A 10 -4.79 16.32 0.19
CA ASN A 10 -5.02 17.76 0.31
C ASN A 10 -4.56 18.45 -0.98
N ASP A 11 -4.79 19.75 -1.07
CA ASP A 11 -4.29 20.55 -2.18
C ASP A 11 -2.77 20.43 -2.34
N ASN A 12 -2.29 20.57 -3.59
CA ASN A 12 -0.86 20.56 -3.90
C ASN A 12 -0.33 21.99 -4.05
N SER A 13 -0.62 22.84 -3.06
CA SER A 13 -0.17 24.23 -3.04
C SER A 13 1.23 24.37 -2.43
N PHE A 14 1.78 25.58 -2.52
CA PHE A 14 3.06 25.92 -1.90
C PHE A 14 2.84 26.95 -0.77
N PRO A 15 3.35 26.70 0.45
CA PRO A 15 4.05 25.48 0.90
C PRO A 15 3.11 24.28 1.00
N ARG A 16 3.58 23.08 0.67
CA ARG A 16 2.73 21.87 0.76
C ARG A 16 2.36 21.57 2.21
N ARG A 17 1.13 21.06 2.38
CA ARG A 17 0.54 20.61 3.66
C ARG A 17 -0.24 19.32 3.45
N ASN A 18 0.42 18.36 2.80
CA ASN A 18 -0.16 17.11 2.34
C ASN A 18 0.86 15.95 2.52
N TRP A 19 0.57 14.77 1.97
CA TRP A 19 1.46 13.60 2.07
C TRP A 19 2.79 13.74 1.30
N ASP A 20 2.87 14.71 0.38
CA ASP A 20 4.10 15.14 -0.28
C ASP A 20 4.83 16.23 0.54
N SER A 21 4.90 16.08 1.86
CA SER A 21 5.47 17.11 2.73
C SER A 21 7.00 17.23 2.56
N HIS A 22 7.42 18.25 1.80
CA HIS A 22 8.83 18.65 1.64
C HIS A 22 9.24 19.77 2.62
N GLU A 23 8.25 20.41 3.25
CA GLU A 23 8.43 21.57 4.11
C GLU A 23 8.53 21.19 5.59
N ASP A 24 7.62 20.36 6.12
CA ASP A 24 7.62 19.95 7.53
C ASP A 24 6.77 18.68 7.78
N ILE A 25 7.42 17.51 7.79
CA ILE A 25 6.74 16.23 8.00
C ILE A 25 6.17 16.11 9.43
N GLY A 26 6.85 16.68 10.42
CA GLY A 26 6.41 16.62 11.81
C GLY A 26 5.09 17.37 12.01
N ARG A 27 4.94 18.51 11.33
CA ARG A 27 3.68 19.26 11.29
C ARG A 27 2.59 18.53 10.51
N ASP A 28 2.92 17.95 9.35
CA ASP A 28 1.91 17.50 8.37
C ASP A 28 1.43 16.06 8.58
N HIS A 29 2.34 15.10 8.77
CA HIS A 29 1.99 13.67 8.70
C HIS A 29 1.17 13.21 9.90
N GLY A 30 1.39 13.77 11.10
CA GLY A 30 0.65 13.39 12.31
C GLY A 30 -0.86 13.62 12.17
N PRO A 31 -1.32 14.85 11.90
CA PRO A 31 -2.73 15.16 11.66
C PRO A 31 -3.33 14.37 10.49
N LEU A 32 -2.60 14.23 9.37
CA LEU A 32 -3.06 13.46 8.20
C LEU A 32 -3.27 11.98 8.53
N ALA A 33 -2.29 11.36 9.19
CA ALA A 33 -2.38 9.96 9.61
C ALA A 33 -3.51 9.75 10.62
N TRP A 34 -3.69 10.65 11.59
CA TRP A 34 -4.77 10.54 12.56
C TRP A 34 -6.15 10.65 11.90
N GLY A 35 -6.37 11.66 11.06
CA GLY A 35 -7.63 11.85 10.35
C GLY A 35 -8.00 10.65 9.48
N MET A 36 -7.02 10.13 8.73
CA MET A 36 -7.21 8.91 7.94
C MET A 36 -7.50 7.69 8.81
N SER A 37 -6.80 7.53 9.94
CA SER A 37 -6.92 6.36 10.83
C SER A 37 -8.30 6.26 11.44
N VAL A 38 -8.91 7.40 11.82
CA VAL A 38 -10.27 7.45 12.34
C VAL A 38 -11.27 6.93 11.31
N GLY A 39 -11.20 7.42 10.07
CA GLY A 39 -12.08 7.00 8.98
C GLY A 39 -11.92 5.52 8.62
N ALA A 40 -10.67 5.06 8.47
CA ALA A 40 -10.37 3.66 8.17
C ALA A 40 -10.87 2.72 9.28
N ALA A 41 -10.64 3.08 10.55
CA ALA A 41 -11.10 2.29 11.68
C ALA A 41 -12.63 2.21 11.76
N ALA A 42 -13.34 3.30 11.45
CA ALA A 42 -14.81 3.30 11.38
C ALA A 42 -15.31 2.37 10.27
N LEU A 43 -14.75 2.47 9.06
CA LEU A 43 -15.10 1.60 7.94
C LEU A 43 -14.90 0.12 8.27
N ILE A 44 -13.76 -0.24 8.84
CA ILE A 44 -13.46 -1.63 9.23
C ILE A 44 -14.46 -2.12 10.27
N LYS A 45 -14.77 -1.31 11.29
CA LYS A 45 -15.74 -1.65 12.34
C LYS A 45 -17.14 -1.87 11.74
N ASP A 46 -17.58 -0.99 10.86
CA ASP A 46 -18.90 -1.07 10.24
C ASP A 46 -19.02 -2.32 9.34
N LEU A 47 -17.99 -2.61 8.55
CA LEU A 47 -17.93 -3.84 7.73
C LEU A 47 -17.98 -5.07 8.62
N LYS A 48 -17.24 -5.09 9.73
CA LYS A 48 -17.26 -6.20 10.69
C LYS A 48 -18.63 -6.37 11.34
N GLN A 49 -19.25 -5.28 11.79
CA GLN A 49 -20.59 -5.32 12.41
C GLN A 49 -21.66 -5.84 11.45
N ARG A 50 -21.51 -5.58 10.15
CA ARG A 50 -22.42 -6.04 9.10
C ARG A 50 -22.09 -7.45 8.58
N GLY A 51 -21.06 -8.11 9.10
CA GLY A 51 -20.59 -9.42 8.62
C GLY A 51 -19.99 -9.37 7.21
N MET A 52 -19.56 -8.20 6.74
CA MET A 52 -19.05 -7.99 5.38
C MET A 52 -17.53 -8.00 5.29
N LEU A 53 -16.82 -7.91 6.42
CA LEU A 53 -15.35 -7.84 6.42
C LEU A 53 -14.70 -9.12 5.90
N ASP A 54 -15.31 -10.28 6.17
CA ASP A 54 -14.76 -11.58 5.74
C ASP A 54 -14.77 -11.73 4.21
N ASP A 55 -15.67 -11.03 3.52
CA ASP A 55 -15.80 -11.01 2.05
C ASP A 55 -15.24 -9.72 1.41
N THR A 56 -14.62 -8.84 2.20
CA THR A 56 -14.08 -7.55 1.72
C THR A 56 -12.59 -7.46 1.99
N ILE A 57 -11.78 -7.43 0.92
CA ILE A 57 -10.36 -7.11 1.02
C ILE A 57 -10.20 -5.60 1.15
N ILE A 58 -9.52 -5.16 2.20
CA ILE A 58 -9.08 -3.77 2.35
C ILE A 58 -7.58 -3.74 2.12
N LEU A 59 -7.14 -2.91 1.17
CA LEU A 59 -5.74 -2.54 0.97
C LEU A 59 -5.61 -1.04 1.28
N TRP A 60 -4.70 -0.72 2.19
CA TRP A 60 -4.15 0.62 2.31
C TRP A 60 -2.73 0.64 1.78
N THR A 61 -2.44 1.65 0.98
CA THR A 61 -1.19 1.76 0.24
C THR A 61 -0.85 3.22 -0.04
N THR A 62 0.40 3.46 -0.41
CA THR A 62 0.90 4.75 -0.91
C THR A 62 1.57 4.54 -2.27
N GLU A 63 1.89 5.62 -2.98
CA GLU A 63 2.63 5.53 -4.25
C GLU A 63 4.13 5.28 -4.03
N PHE A 64 4.68 5.86 -2.96
CA PHE A 64 6.08 5.79 -2.57
C PHE A 64 6.23 6.05 -1.07
N GLY A 65 7.44 5.87 -0.54
CA GLY A 65 7.76 6.15 0.86
C GLY A 65 8.37 7.54 1.05
N ARG A 66 8.76 7.88 2.29
CA ARG A 66 9.63 9.03 2.56
C ARG A 66 11.01 8.56 2.99
N MET A 67 12.04 9.21 2.46
CA MET A 67 13.42 8.94 2.86
C MET A 67 13.57 9.08 4.36
N PRO A 68 14.43 8.29 5.01
CA PRO A 68 14.73 8.49 6.42
C PRO A 68 15.67 9.68 6.66
N SER A 69 16.30 10.18 5.60
CA SER A 69 17.13 11.37 5.60
C SER A 69 16.42 12.59 5.01
N THR A 70 16.98 13.76 5.27
CA THR A 70 16.59 15.05 4.71
C THR A 70 17.79 15.72 4.05
N GLN A 71 17.55 16.53 3.02
CA GLN A 71 18.53 17.41 2.39
C GLN A 71 18.63 18.78 3.08
N GLY A 72 18.38 18.84 4.40
CA GLY A 72 18.54 20.05 5.22
C GLY A 72 17.26 20.80 5.56
N SER A 73 16.08 20.25 5.25
CA SER A 73 14.77 20.79 5.65
C SER A 73 14.09 19.90 6.69
N LYS A 74 12.91 20.32 7.20
CA LYS A 74 12.07 19.48 8.08
C LYS A 74 11.20 18.49 7.31
N GLY A 75 11.09 18.64 5.99
CA GLY A 75 10.58 17.60 5.11
C GLY A 75 11.64 16.56 4.81
N ARG A 76 11.25 15.53 4.05
CA ARG A 76 12.15 14.47 3.57
C ARG A 76 11.94 14.33 2.06
N ASP A 77 12.72 13.53 1.33
CA ASP A 77 12.52 13.24 -0.12
C ASP A 77 11.71 11.96 -0.34
N HIS A 78 11.28 11.70 -1.59
CA HIS A 78 10.57 10.47 -1.96
C HIS A 78 11.50 9.27 -1.80
N ASN A 79 11.03 8.21 -1.16
CA ASN A 79 11.73 6.93 -1.11
C ASN A 79 11.14 5.97 -2.15
N PRO A 80 11.85 5.69 -3.26
CA PRO A 80 11.38 4.75 -4.27
C PRO A 80 11.63 3.29 -3.89
N TYR A 81 12.37 3.01 -2.82
CA TYR A 81 12.81 1.66 -2.49
C TYR A 81 11.85 0.94 -1.53
N VAL A 82 11.21 1.66 -0.60
CA VAL A 82 10.29 1.08 0.38
C VAL A 82 9.17 2.03 0.74
N PHE A 83 7.98 1.47 0.91
CA PHE A 83 6.82 2.10 1.52
C PHE A 83 5.94 1.05 2.20
N THR A 84 5.03 1.51 3.06
CA THR A 84 4.18 0.63 3.86
C THR A 84 2.88 0.34 3.14
N ASN A 85 2.48 -0.94 3.19
CA ASN A 85 1.14 -1.39 2.87
C ASN A 85 0.55 -2.06 4.11
N TRP A 86 -0.77 -1.97 4.31
CA TRP A 86 -1.46 -2.86 5.24
C TRP A 86 -2.73 -3.41 4.58
N LEU A 87 -3.06 -4.66 4.93
CA LEU A 87 -4.21 -5.37 4.40
C LEU A 87 -5.04 -5.97 5.54
N CYS A 88 -6.36 -6.08 5.35
CA CYS A 88 -7.23 -6.86 6.23
C CYS A 88 -8.52 -7.32 5.50
N GLY A 89 -9.25 -8.24 6.14
CA GLY A 89 -10.48 -8.82 5.61
C GLY A 89 -10.25 -9.75 4.41
N GLY A 90 -11.31 -10.28 3.83
CA GLY A 90 -11.26 -10.97 2.53
C GLY A 90 -10.28 -12.14 2.43
N GLY A 91 -10.07 -12.91 3.50
CA GLY A 91 -9.12 -14.03 3.55
C GLY A 91 -7.67 -13.67 3.91
N ILE A 92 -7.38 -12.42 4.29
CA ILE A 92 -6.06 -12.01 4.76
C ILE A 92 -5.77 -12.57 6.17
N THR A 93 -4.61 -13.18 6.35
CA THR A 93 -4.13 -13.70 7.64
C THR A 93 -3.77 -12.54 8.59
N PRO A 94 -4.37 -12.46 9.80
CA PRO A 94 -4.10 -11.38 10.74
C PRO A 94 -2.75 -11.54 11.45
N GLY A 95 -2.13 -10.42 11.83
CA GLY A 95 -0.93 -10.41 12.68
C GLY A 95 0.38 -10.78 11.96
N VAL A 96 0.36 -10.86 10.62
CA VAL A 96 1.54 -11.17 9.82
C VAL A 96 2.22 -9.88 9.35
N THR A 97 3.54 -9.86 9.42
CA THR A 97 4.41 -8.85 8.79
C THR A 97 5.23 -9.53 7.70
N TRP A 98 5.39 -8.88 6.55
CA TRP A 98 6.12 -9.41 5.40
C TRP A 98 6.80 -8.28 4.61
N GLY A 99 7.99 -8.52 4.06
CA GLY A 99 8.71 -7.52 3.26
C GLY A 99 9.23 -6.34 4.08
N GLU A 100 9.91 -6.62 5.19
CA GLU A 100 10.44 -5.61 6.10
C GLU A 100 11.44 -4.66 5.42
N SER A 101 11.46 -3.41 5.88
CA SER A 101 12.54 -2.49 5.54
C SER A 101 13.78 -2.77 6.38
N ASP A 102 14.93 -2.28 5.94
CA ASP A 102 16.10 -2.17 6.81
C ASP A 102 15.81 -1.32 8.05
N GLN A 103 16.73 -1.35 9.02
CA GLN A 103 16.61 -0.65 10.30
C GLN A 103 16.41 0.87 10.17
N TRP A 104 16.67 1.44 8.99
CA TRP A 104 16.52 2.86 8.72
C TRP A 104 15.22 3.18 7.99
N GLY A 105 14.49 2.19 7.47
CA GLY A 105 13.37 2.44 6.56
C GLY A 105 13.81 2.95 5.18
N TYR A 106 15.06 2.68 4.78
CA TYR A 106 15.60 3.14 3.50
C TYR A 106 15.35 2.16 2.37
N LYS A 107 15.78 0.91 2.53
CA LYS A 107 15.68 -0.16 1.51
C LYS A 107 15.02 -1.41 2.08
N PRO A 108 14.59 -2.37 1.24
CA PRO A 108 14.17 -3.68 1.72
C PRO A 108 15.27 -4.33 2.56
N LEU A 109 14.88 -5.03 3.63
CA LEU A 109 15.80 -5.78 4.47
C LEU A 109 16.41 -6.95 3.68
N ASP A 110 15.56 -7.75 3.03
CA ASP A 110 15.99 -8.74 2.04
C ASP A 110 16.15 -8.05 0.68
N ARG A 111 17.41 -7.87 0.27
CA ARG A 111 17.77 -7.20 -0.98
C ARG A 111 17.80 -8.13 -2.18
N ASP A 112 17.95 -9.42 -1.93
CA ASP A 112 18.01 -10.43 -2.98
C ASP A 112 16.59 -10.86 -3.40
N ASN A 113 15.63 -10.79 -2.46
CA ASN A 113 14.22 -11.12 -2.69
C ASN A 113 13.28 -10.06 -2.08
N PRO A 114 13.35 -8.79 -2.52
CA PRO A 114 12.48 -7.76 -1.99
C PRO A 114 11.02 -8.01 -2.38
N THR A 115 10.10 -7.82 -1.44
CA THR A 115 8.67 -7.78 -1.76
C THR A 115 8.37 -6.59 -2.67
N GLN A 116 7.70 -6.86 -3.78
CA GLN A 116 7.35 -5.84 -4.77
C GLN A 116 5.84 -5.56 -4.78
N VAL A 117 5.47 -4.43 -5.39
CA VAL A 117 4.05 -4.08 -5.62
C VAL A 117 3.31 -5.16 -6.42
N TYR A 118 4.02 -5.88 -7.29
CA TYR A 118 3.47 -6.98 -8.05
C TYR A 118 3.03 -8.15 -7.16
N ASP A 119 3.72 -8.40 -6.05
CA ASP A 119 3.38 -9.49 -5.12
C ASP A 119 2.11 -9.17 -4.34
N ILE A 120 1.93 -7.91 -3.94
CA ILE A 120 0.70 -7.42 -3.30
C ILE A 120 -0.49 -7.59 -4.26
N HIS A 121 -0.35 -7.15 -5.51
CA HIS A 121 -1.41 -7.29 -6.51
C HIS A 121 -1.68 -8.75 -6.90
N ALA A 122 -0.65 -9.59 -7.01
CA ALA A 122 -0.82 -11.03 -7.25
C ALA A 122 -1.62 -11.68 -6.11
N THR A 123 -1.31 -11.33 -4.86
CA THR A 123 -1.99 -11.83 -3.66
C THR A 123 -3.46 -11.41 -3.61
N ILE A 124 -3.76 -10.13 -3.90
CA ILE A 124 -5.14 -9.64 -3.95
C ILE A 124 -5.94 -10.34 -5.07
N LEU A 125 -5.37 -10.46 -6.27
CA LEU A 125 -6.02 -11.15 -7.38
C LEU A 125 -6.29 -12.63 -7.05
N HIS A 126 -5.34 -13.30 -6.38
CA HIS A 126 -5.52 -14.66 -5.90
C HIS A 126 -6.70 -14.79 -4.93
N LEU A 127 -6.82 -13.90 -3.94
CA LEU A 127 -7.95 -13.87 -3.00
C LEU A 127 -9.30 -13.58 -3.68
N LEU A 128 -9.28 -12.85 -4.80
CA LEU A 128 -10.46 -12.63 -5.64
C LEU A 128 -10.80 -13.83 -6.55
N GLY A 129 -10.05 -14.93 -6.48
CA GLY A 129 -10.22 -16.12 -7.33
C GLY A 129 -9.73 -15.92 -8.77
N ILE A 130 -8.87 -14.92 -9.00
CA ILE A 130 -8.35 -14.57 -10.32
C ILE A 130 -6.89 -15.01 -10.42
N ASP A 131 -6.59 -15.84 -11.42
CA ASP A 131 -5.20 -16.09 -11.82
C ASP A 131 -4.60 -14.82 -12.44
N HIS A 132 -3.72 -14.15 -11.67
CA HIS A 132 -3.10 -12.89 -12.07
C HIS A 132 -2.29 -13.00 -13.37
N LYS A 133 -1.84 -14.20 -13.76
CA LYS A 133 -1.08 -14.42 -15.00
C LYS A 133 -1.99 -14.45 -16.23
N ARG A 134 -3.27 -14.75 -16.04
CA ARG A 134 -4.29 -14.83 -17.10
C ARG A 134 -5.01 -13.50 -17.33
N LEU A 135 -4.98 -12.57 -16.36
CA LEU A 135 -5.51 -11.22 -16.52
C LEU A 135 -4.54 -10.35 -17.34
N THR A 136 -4.45 -10.68 -18.63
CA THR A 136 -3.52 -10.09 -19.59
C THR A 136 -4.28 -9.37 -20.69
N VAL A 137 -3.86 -8.15 -21.00
CA VAL A 137 -4.43 -7.31 -22.07
C VAL A 137 -3.33 -6.93 -23.05
N ARG A 138 -3.55 -7.22 -24.33
CA ARG A 138 -2.67 -6.77 -25.41
C ARG A 138 -2.84 -5.26 -25.59
N HIS A 139 -1.76 -4.51 -25.39
CA HIS A 139 -1.76 -3.05 -25.57
C HIS A 139 -0.43 -2.59 -26.18
N ASN A 140 -0.47 -1.84 -27.28
CA ASN A 140 0.70 -1.38 -28.03
C ASN A 140 1.69 -2.50 -28.38
N GLY A 141 1.17 -3.63 -28.85
CA GLY A 141 1.98 -4.77 -29.31
C GLY A 141 2.55 -5.67 -28.22
N ILE A 142 2.41 -5.31 -26.94
CA ILE A 142 2.89 -6.11 -25.80
C ILE A 142 1.73 -6.62 -24.93
N ASP A 143 1.85 -7.84 -24.45
CA ASP A 143 0.95 -8.42 -23.46
C ASP A 143 1.26 -7.83 -22.09
N ARG A 144 0.32 -7.04 -21.55
CA ARG A 144 0.45 -6.39 -20.24
C ARG A 144 -0.46 -7.05 -19.22
N ARG A 145 0.05 -7.19 -18.00
CA ARG A 145 -0.75 -7.56 -16.83
C ARG A 145 -0.30 -6.73 -15.63
N LEU A 146 -1.18 -6.56 -14.65
CA LEU A 146 -0.94 -5.73 -13.46
C LEU A 146 0.33 -6.14 -12.69
N THR A 147 0.68 -7.42 -12.75
CA THR A 147 1.81 -8.02 -12.01
C THR A 147 3.10 -8.12 -12.85
N ASP A 148 3.06 -7.65 -14.10
CA ASP A 148 4.11 -7.80 -15.11
C ASP A 148 4.71 -9.23 -15.11
N VAL A 149 5.98 -9.43 -15.43
CA VAL A 149 6.64 -10.75 -15.36
C VAL A 149 7.04 -11.17 -13.94
N HIS A 150 6.71 -10.38 -12.91
CA HIS A 150 7.28 -10.54 -11.56
C HIS A 150 6.35 -11.23 -10.56
N GLY A 151 5.14 -10.73 -10.33
CA GLY A 151 4.40 -10.97 -9.08
C GLY A 151 4.23 -12.42 -8.64
N HIS A 152 4.41 -12.66 -7.35
CA HIS A 152 4.21 -13.93 -6.65
C HIS A 152 3.19 -13.75 -5.52
N VAL A 153 2.35 -14.76 -5.31
CA VAL A 153 1.40 -14.76 -4.19
C VAL A 153 2.18 -14.91 -2.88
N ILE A 154 1.97 -13.96 -1.96
CA ILE A 154 2.56 -13.98 -0.63
C ILE A 154 1.74 -14.95 0.23
N GLN A 155 2.13 -16.22 0.23
CA GLN A 155 1.38 -17.31 0.88
C GLN A 155 1.14 -17.05 2.36
N SER A 156 2.09 -16.42 3.07
CA SER A 156 1.94 -16.08 4.48
C SER A 156 0.80 -15.10 4.78
N LEU A 157 0.33 -14.34 3.79
CA LEU A 157 -0.78 -13.39 3.94
C LEU A 157 -2.16 -13.99 3.64
N VAL A 158 -2.23 -15.24 3.14
CA VAL A 158 -3.48 -15.88 2.71
C VAL A 158 -3.88 -16.97 3.70
N ARG A 159 -5.17 -17.07 4.01
CA ARG A 159 -5.76 -18.09 4.89
C ARG A 159 -6.23 -19.33 4.13
#